data_AF-A0A9P6KPN5-F1
#
_entry.id   AF-A0A9P6KPN5-F1
#
_cell.length_a   1.000
_cell.length_b   1.000
_cell.length_c   1.000
_cell.angle_alpha   90.00
_cell.angle_beta   90.00
_cell.angle_gamma   90.00
#
_symmetry.space_group_name_H-M   'P 1'
#
loop_
_entity.id
_entity.type
_entity.pdbx_description
1 polymer ?
#
loop_
_entity_poly.entity_id
_entity_poly.type
_entity_poly.pdbx_seq_one_letter_code
_entity_poly.pdbx_strand_id
1 'polypeptide(L)'
;MPATTIPSLPFTADEVMNAPDKDKAQLKDIHALLDKLFVRNRNQHRRNHWFKSLWQFRKEMRLLVQEMEHKKKKWAAEQIAHRLQHWDDKCIHQWYLHFTQLVAVGPFAVLGLALMASVARVCRITGITAVYEEMASEDVKGVLTAVDEGLLADEYGGMMDVEEPEWDEGEPVEREE
;
A
#
# COMPACT_ATOMS: atom_id res chain seq x y z
N MET A 1 33.07 -9.14 0.24
CA MET A 1 31.76 -8.46 0.32
C MET A 1 31.57 -8.01 1.75
N PRO A 2 31.61 -6.69 2.03
CA PRO A 2 31.33 -6.19 3.38
C PRO A 2 29.88 -6.52 3.74
N ALA A 3 29.66 -6.89 5.00
CA ALA A 3 28.35 -7.23 5.53
C ALA A 3 27.40 -6.05 5.32
N THR A 4 26.34 -6.27 4.54
CA THR A 4 25.22 -5.34 4.42
C THR A 4 24.60 -5.22 5.80
N THR A 5 24.94 -4.13 6.49
CA THR A 5 24.24 -3.66 7.68
C THR A 5 22.77 -3.59 7.31
N ILE A 6 21.97 -4.44 7.93
CA ILE A 6 20.51 -4.45 7.79
C ILE A 6 20.08 -3.00 8.12
N PRO A 7 19.47 -2.25 7.18
CA PRO A 7 18.95 -0.94 7.50
C PRO A 7 17.97 -1.10 8.66
N SER A 8 18.07 -0.22 9.65
CA SER A 8 17.13 -0.19 10.78
C SER A 8 15.71 -0.24 10.23
N LEU A 9 14.89 -1.14 10.77
CA LEU A 9 13.46 -1.23 10.49
C LEU A 9 12.86 0.19 10.44
N PRO A 10 12.39 0.69 9.29
CA PRO A 10 11.79 2.03 9.24
C PRO A 10 10.50 2.09 10.06
N PHE A 11 9.88 0.93 10.31
CA PHE A 11 8.66 0.81 11.10
C PHE A 11 8.99 0.48 12.55
N THR A 12 8.65 1.40 13.46
CA THR A 12 8.75 1.17 14.90
C THR A 12 7.42 0.65 15.45
N ALA A 13 7.48 -0.28 16.41
CA ALA A 13 6.27 -0.79 17.07
C ALA A 13 5.65 0.22 18.05
N ASP A 14 6.35 1.31 18.34
CA ASP A 14 5.93 2.31 19.31
C ASP A 14 4.64 3.00 18.90
N GLU A 15 4.43 3.24 17.60
CA GLU A 15 3.19 3.84 17.11
C GLU A 15 1.97 2.95 17.38
N VAL A 16 2.07 1.65 17.10
CA VAL A 16 1.00 0.68 17.33
C VAL A 16 0.76 0.44 18.83
N MET A 17 1.84 0.36 19.61
CA MET A 17 1.77 0.08 21.04
C MET A 17 1.24 1.27 21.84
N ASN A 18 1.63 2.49 21.45
CA ASN A 18 1.17 3.74 22.06
C ASN A 18 -0.11 4.29 21.41
N ALA A 19 -0.64 3.62 20.39
CA ALA A 19 -1.89 4.02 19.73
C ALA A 19 -3.03 4.21 20.76
N PRO A 20 -3.89 5.23 20.57
CA PRO A 20 -5.09 5.45 21.37
C PRO A 20 -5.96 4.20 21.45
N ASP A 21 -6.63 3.98 22.58
CA ASP A 21 -7.51 2.81 22.77
C ASP A 21 -8.63 2.74 21.70
N LYS A 22 -9.05 3.90 21.20
CA LYS A 22 -9.99 4.00 20.07
C LYS A 22 -9.41 3.36 18.80
N ASP A 23 -8.16 3.64 18.46
CA ASP A 23 -7.51 3.08 17.26
C ASP A 23 -7.27 1.57 17.44
N LYS A 24 -6.91 1.14 18.65
CA LYS A 24 -6.81 -0.29 18.98
C LYS A 24 -8.15 -1.02 18.84
N ALA A 25 -9.25 -0.40 19.29
CA ALA A 25 -10.60 -0.94 19.08
C ALA A 25 -10.96 -1.00 17.58
N GLN A 26 -10.63 0.05 16.81
CA GLN A 26 -10.83 0.06 15.36
C GLN A 26 -10.10 -1.09 14.64
N LEU A 27 -8.86 -1.41 15.04
CA LEU A 27 -8.14 -2.56 14.46
C LEU A 27 -8.87 -3.89 14.71
N LYS A 28 -9.45 -4.06 15.92
CA LYS A 28 -10.26 -5.25 16.26
C LYS A 28 -11.56 -5.29 15.45
N ASP A 29 -12.22 -4.15 15.27
CA ASP A 29 -13.43 -4.03 14.47
C ASP A 29 -13.17 -4.34 13.00
N ILE A 30 -12.05 -3.85 12.44
CA ILE A 30 -11.61 -4.17 11.08
C ILE A 30 -11.36 -5.67 10.96
N HIS A 31 -10.63 -6.29 11.90
CA HIS A 31 -10.42 -7.74 11.89
C HIS A 31 -11.75 -8.52 11.93
N ALA A 32 -12.70 -8.12 12.78
CA ALA A 32 -14.02 -8.74 12.86
C ALA A 32 -14.83 -8.58 11.57
N LEU A 33 -14.74 -7.41 10.91
CA LEU A 33 -15.34 -7.16 9.61
C LEU A 33 -14.74 -8.07 8.54
N LEU A 34 -13.40 -8.16 8.46
CA LEU A 34 -12.70 -9.02 7.52
C LEU A 34 -13.06 -10.50 7.70
N ASP A 35 -13.27 -10.93 8.95
CA ASP A 35 -13.70 -12.30 9.25
C ASP A 35 -15.09 -12.60 8.68
N LYS A 36 -16.05 -11.68 8.89
CA LYS A 36 -17.40 -11.80 8.32
C LYS A 36 -17.38 -11.77 6.79
N LEU A 37 -16.61 -10.87 6.20
CA LEU A 37 -16.45 -10.79 4.75
C LEU A 37 -15.82 -12.07 4.19
N PHE A 38 -14.82 -12.63 4.87
CA PHE A 38 -14.17 -13.87 4.46
C PHE A 38 -15.17 -15.03 4.45
N VAL A 39 -15.93 -15.22 5.54
CA VAL A 39 -16.92 -16.31 5.64
C VAL A 39 -17.98 -16.20 4.54
N ARG A 40 -18.51 -14.99 4.30
CA ARG A 40 -19.53 -14.74 3.27
C ARG A 40 -19.02 -15.06 1.86
N ASN A 41 -17.79 -14.69 1.55
CA ASN A 41 -17.23 -14.77 0.20
C ASN A 41 -16.45 -16.07 -0.10
N ARG A 42 -16.27 -16.94 0.92
CA ARG A 42 -15.43 -18.14 0.82
C ARG A 42 -15.83 -19.10 -0.27
N ASN A 43 -17.14 -19.35 -0.42
CA ASN A 43 -17.63 -20.37 -1.34
C ASN A 43 -17.66 -19.89 -2.79
N GLN A 44 -17.74 -18.57 -3.01
CA GLN A 44 -17.89 -17.97 -4.34
C GLN A 44 -16.56 -17.58 -4.98
N HIS A 45 -15.55 -17.21 -4.17
CA HIS A 45 -14.36 -16.53 -4.67
C HIS A 45 -13.04 -17.22 -4.35
N ARG A 46 -13.07 -18.50 -3.95
CA ARG A 46 -11.88 -19.26 -3.53
C ARG A 46 -10.70 -19.23 -4.51
N ARG A 47 -10.97 -19.12 -5.81
CA ARG A 47 -9.95 -19.11 -6.88
C ARG A 47 -9.44 -17.69 -7.22
N ASN A 48 -10.12 -16.64 -6.77
CA ASN A 48 -9.80 -15.27 -7.14
C ASN A 48 -8.58 -14.73 -6.39
N HIS A 49 -7.75 -13.93 -7.07
CA HIS A 49 -6.55 -13.32 -6.49
C HIS A 49 -6.86 -12.38 -5.32
N TRP A 50 -7.88 -11.53 -5.47
CA TRP A 50 -8.34 -10.64 -4.40
C TRP A 50 -8.79 -11.40 -3.14
N PHE A 51 -9.37 -12.60 -3.30
CA PHE A 51 -9.80 -13.41 -2.17
C PHE A 51 -8.61 -14.02 -1.42
N LYS A 52 -7.53 -14.38 -2.12
CA LYS A 52 -6.27 -14.79 -1.49
C LYS A 52 -5.65 -13.65 -0.69
N SER A 53 -5.67 -12.43 -1.23
CA SER A 53 -5.20 -11.24 -0.51
C SER A 53 -6.09 -10.89 0.68
N LEU A 54 -7.41 -11.03 0.58
CA LEU A 54 -8.31 -10.90 1.72
C LEU A 54 -7.98 -11.92 2.82
N TRP A 55 -7.73 -13.17 2.45
CA TRP A 55 -7.36 -14.21 3.40
C TRP A 55 -6.03 -13.91 4.10
N GLN A 56 -5.02 -13.49 3.34
CA GLN A 56 -3.73 -13.10 3.89
C GLN A 56 -3.87 -11.89 4.80
N PHE A 57 -4.53 -10.82 4.35
CA PHE A 57 -4.77 -9.61 5.13
C PHE A 57 -5.50 -9.91 6.44
N ARG A 58 -6.56 -10.74 6.40
CA ARG A 58 -7.25 -11.20 7.60
C ARG A 58 -6.32 -11.96 8.56
N LYS A 59 -5.49 -12.87 8.05
CA LYS A 59 -4.55 -13.65 8.85
C LYS A 59 -3.54 -12.73 9.54
N GLU A 60 -2.99 -11.79 8.80
CA GLU A 60 -2.04 -10.80 9.28
C GLU A 60 -2.66 -9.89 10.35
N MET A 61 -3.88 -9.39 10.12
CA MET A 61 -4.63 -8.62 11.12
C MET A 61 -4.88 -9.40 12.41
N ARG A 62 -5.20 -10.69 12.31
CA ARG A 62 -5.37 -11.55 13.49
C ARG A 62 -4.08 -11.64 14.30
N LEU A 63 -2.95 -11.82 13.64
CA LEU A 63 -1.65 -11.92 14.31
C LEU A 63 -1.28 -10.60 14.98
N LEU A 64 -1.49 -9.47 14.30
CA LEU A 64 -1.27 -8.14 14.88
C LEU A 64 -2.08 -7.95 16.17
N VAL A 65 -3.38 -8.26 16.14
CA VAL A 65 -4.24 -8.14 17.34
C VAL A 65 -3.75 -9.04 18.47
N GLN A 66 -3.30 -10.26 18.17
CA GLN A 66 -2.76 -11.18 19.19
C GLN A 66 -1.45 -10.67 19.80
N GLU A 67 -0.57 -10.09 18.98
CA GLU A 67 0.70 -9.51 19.43
C GLU A 67 0.48 -8.29 20.31
N MET A 68 -0.47 -7.42 19.95
CA MET A 68 -0.84 -6.26 20.76
C MET A 68 -1.38 -6.63 22.15
N GLU A 69 -2.04 -7.78 22.29
CA GLU A 69 -2.58 -8.27 23.57
C GLU A 69 -1.55 -9.10 24.37
N HIS A 70 -0.36 -9.34 23.81
CA HIS A 70 0.62 -10.22 24.42
C HIS A 70 1.23 -9.61 25.70
N LYS A 71 1.34 -10.43 26.76
CA LYS A 71 1.81 -9.97 28.08
C LYS A 71 3.25 -9.47 28.08
N LYS A 72 4.12 -10.04 27.24
CA LYS A 72 5.53 -9.64 27.12
C LYS A 72 5.66 -8.52 26.09
N LYS A 73 5.64 -7.26 26.56
CA LYS A 73 5.68 -6.05 25.70
C LYS A 73 6.90 -5.98 24.78
N LYS A 74 8.10 -6.34 25.27
CA LYS A 74 9.33 -6.31 24.46
C LYS A 74 9.26 -7.26 23.27
N TRP A 75 8.83 -8.50 23.51
CA TRP A 75 8.64 -9.49 22.45
C TRP A 75 7.54 -9.05 21.47
N ALA A 76 6.42 -8.51 21.99
CA ALA A 76 5.34 -8.00 21.16
C ALA A 76 5.83 -6.89 20.22
N ALA A 77 6.60 -5.93 20.75
CA ALA A 77 7.18 -4.85 19.96
C ALA A 77 8.10 -5.37 18.83
N GLU A 78 8.99 -6.31 19.14
CA GLU A 78 9.88 -6.93 18.13
C GLU A 78 9.08 -7.64 17.03
N GLN A 79 8.03 -8.40 17.40
CA GLN A 79 7.19 -9.09 16.42
C GLN A 79 6.36 -8.14 15.57
N ILE A 80 5.78 -7.09 16.18
CA ILE A 80 5.01 -6.07 15.46
C ILE A 80 5.91 -5.37 14.44
N ALA A 81 7.11 -4.92 14.84
CA ALA A 81 8.04 -4.25 13.92
C ALA A 81 8.42 -5.14 12.72
N HIS A 82 8.78 -6.40 12.99
CA HIS A 82 9.08 -7.36 11.92
C HIS A 82 7.86 -7.63 11.00
N ARG A 83 6.65 -7.63 11.57
CA ARG A 83 5.41 -7.79 10.80
C ARG A 83 5.14 -6.58 9.92
N LEU A 84 5.29 -5.37 10.44
CA LEU A 84 5.10 -4.14 9.66
C LEU A 84 6.08 -4.07 8.49
N GLN A 85 7.34 -4.43 8.69
CA GLN A 85 8.29 -4.55 7.58
C GLN A 85 7.86 -5.60 6.55
N HIS A 86 7.41 -6.78 6.99
CA HIS A 86 6.90 -7.78 6.07
C HIS A 86 5.68 -7.29 5.28
N TRP A 87 4.83 -6.47 5.91
CA TRP A 87 3.66 -5.90 5.26
C TRP A 87 4.07 -4.93 4.16
N ASP A 88 5.00 -4.05 4.46
CA ASP A 88 5.55 -3.08 3.54
C ASP A 88 6.19 -3.74 2.31
N ASP A 89 7.13 -4.65 2.55
CA ASP A 89 7.95 -5.29 1.52
C ASP A 89 7.10 -6.10 0.51
N LYS A 90 6.08 -6.80 1.00
CA LYS A 90 5.45 -7.89 0.23
C LYS A 90 3.94 -7.85 0.15
N CYS A 91 3.27 -7.20 1.09
CA CYS A 91 1.85 -7.42 1.28
C CYS A 91 1.00 -6.23 0.84
N ILE A 92 1.31 -5.02 1.31
CA ILE A 92 0.44 -3.84 1.19
C ILE A 92 0.19 -3.51 -0.27
N HIS A 93 1.26 -3.41 -1.07
CA HIS A 93 1.17 -3.17 -2.51
C HIS A 93 0.32 -4.22 -3.23
N GLN A 94 0.52 -5.51 -2.92
CA GLN A 94 -0.24 -6.59 -3.53
C GLN A 94 -1.72 -6.55 -3.14
N TRP A 95 -2.03 -6.32 -1.86
CA TRP A 95 -3.40 -6.22 -1.39
C TRP A 95 -4.11 -5.04 -2.04
N TYR A 96 -3.46 -3.88 -2.08
CA TYR A 96 -4.00 -2.68 -2.69
C TYR A 96 -4.30 -2.90 -4.17
N LEU A 97 -3.34 -3.42 -4.94
CA LEU A 97 -3.53 -3.73 -6.37
C LEU A 97 -4.69 -4.70 -6.62
N HIS A 98 -4.77 -5.81 -5.90
CA HIS A 98 -5.85 -6.77 -6.09
C HIS A 98 -7.22 -6.22 -5.68
N PHE A 99 -7.28 -5.32 -4.69
CA PHE A 99 -8.54 -4.68 -4.30
C PHE A 99 -8.94 -3.58 -5.29
N THR A 100 -7.99 -2.83 -5.85
CA THR A 100 -8.25 -1.88 -6.94
C THR A 100 -8.78 -2.59 -8.19
N GLN A 101 -8.22 -3.75 -8.53
CA GLN A 101 -8.76 -4.59 -9.61
C GLN A 101 -10.21 -5.02 -9.32
N LEU A 102 -10.53 -5.36 -8.07
CA LEU A 102 -11.90 -5.68 -7.67
C LEU A 102 -12.85 -4.49 -7.84
N VAL A 103 -12.37 -3.26 -7.63
CA VAL A 103 -13.11 -2.02 -7.91
C VAL A 103 -13.36 -1.87 -9.41
N ALA A 104 -12.32 -2.06 -10.22
CA ALA A 104 -12.40 -1.91 -11.67
C ALA A 104 -13.37 -2.91 -12.34
N VAL A 105 -13.57 -4.09 -11.74
CA VAL A 105 -14.48 -5.11 -12.29
C VAL A 105 -15.94 -4.66 -12.28
N GLY A 106 -16.37 -3.78 -11.36
CA GLY A 106 -17.71 -3.17 -11.36
C GLY A 106 -18.71 -3.81 -10.36
N PRO A 107 -19.24 -5.03 -10.59
CA PRO A 107 -20.26 -5.65 -9.72
C PRO A 107 -19.86 -5.80 -8.25
N PHE A 108 -18.56 -5.83 -7.96
CA PHE A 108 -18.02 -5.94 -6.60
C PHE A 108 -17.32 -4.65 -6.13
N ALA A 109 -17.56 -3.51 -6.80
CA ALA A 109 -16.83 -2.28 -6.53
C ALA A 109 -16.98 -1.79 -5.09
N VAL A 110 -18.17 -1.91 -4.51
CA VAL A 110 -18.42 -1.53 -3.10
C VAL A 110 -17.59 -2.37 -2.13
N LEU A 111 -17.43 -3.67 -2.41
CA LEU A 111 -16.57 -4.54 -1.61
C LEU A 111 -15.10 -4.16 -1.78
N GLY A 112 -14.65 -3.91 -3.01
CA GLY A 112 -13.30 -3.43 -3.30
C GLY A 112 -12.97 -2.13 -2.55
N LEU A 113 -13.85 -1.14 -2.60
CA LEU A 113 -13.70 0.13 -1.88
C LEU A 113 -13.63 -0.07 -0.36
N ALA A 114 -14.49 -0.94 0.20
CA ALA A 114 -14.45 -1.25 1.62
C ALA A 114 -13.13 -1.91 2.05
N LEU A 115 -12.57 -2.79 1.20
CA LEU A 115 -11.29 -3.44 1.46
C LEU A 115 -10.11 -2.45 1.34
N MET A 116 -10.09 -1.61 0.30
CA MET A 116 -9.09 -0.55 0.14
C MET A 116 -9.12 0.43 1.32
N ALA A 117 -10.31 0.87 1.72
CA ALA A 117 -10.48 1.74 2.89
C ALA A 117 -10.00 1.07 4.18
N SER A 118 -10.19 -0.25 4.32
CA SER A 118 -9.69 -0.99 5.47
C SER A 118 -8.16 -1.05 5.48
N VAL A 119 -7.52 -1.32 4.34
CA VAL A 119 -6.04 -1.29 4.21
C VAL A 119 -5.51 0.09 4.54
N ALA A 120 -6.09 1.16 3.97
CA ALA A 120 -5.66 2.53 4.23
C ALA A 120 -5.77 2.91 5.72
N ARG A 121 -6.89 2.54 6.37
CA ARG A 121 -7.06 2.79 7.81
C ARG A 121 -6.04 2.03 8.65
N VAL A 122 -5.75 0.78 8.30
CA VAL A 122 -4.73 -0.01 9.01
C VAL A 122 -3.36 0.63 8.84
N CYS A 123 -2.97 1.00 7.61
CA CYS A 123 -1.68 1.64 7.34
C CYS A 123 -1.51 2.97 8.09
N ARG A 124 -2.60 3.74 8.23
CA ARG A 124 -2.62 4.97 9.03
C ARG A 124 -2.39 4.69 10.51
N ILE A 125 -3.06 3.68 11.08
CA ILE A 125 -2.94 3.35 12.50
C ILE A 125 -1.57 2.73 12.82
N THR A 126 -1.00 1.99 11.87
CA THR A 126 0.30 1.33 12.06
C THR A 126 1.49 2.20 11.71
N GLY A 127 1.29 3.47 11.33
CA GLY A 127 2.37 4.39 10.99
C GLY A 127 2.96 4.26 9.60
N ILE A 128 2.55 3.23 8.86
CA ILE A 128 3.08 2.95 7.54
C ILE A 128 2.82 4.14 6.61
N THR A 129 1.63 4.72 6.66
CA THR A 129 1.31 5.89 5.83
C THR A 129 2.18 7.11 6.18
N ALA A 130 2.52 7.34 7.45
CA ALA A 130 3.39 8.43 7.84
C ALA A 130 4.81 8.25 7.27
N VAL A 131 5.34 7.02 7.32
CA VAL A 131 6.64 6.68 6.72
C VAL A 131 6.62 6.92 5.20
N TYR A 132 5.55 6.55 4.50
CA TYR A 132 5.41 6.83 3.07
C TYR A 132 5.30 8.33 2.76
N GLU A 133 4.60 9.11 3.60
CA GLU A 133 4.49 10.57 3.43
C GLU A 133 5.83 11.27 3.66
N GLU A 134 6.61 10.84 4.66
CA GLU A 134 7.95 11.34 4.93
C GLU A 134 8.91 11.02 3.77
N MET A 135 8.95 9.76 3.33
CA MET A 135 9.78 9.34 2.19
C MET A 135 9.39 10.08 0.90
N ALA A 136 8.09 10.23 0.63
CA ALA A 136 7.62 10.98 -0.54
C ALA A 136 8.00 12.47 -0.45
N SER A 137 7.95 13.07 0.74
CA SER A 137 8.38 14.45 0.95
C SER A 137 9.88 14.62 0.74
N GLU A 138 10.70 13.64 1.14
CA GLU A 138 12.15 13.65 0.93
C GLU A 138 12.49 13.50 -0.55
N ASP A 139 11.84 12.58 -1.26
CA ASP A 139 12.03 12.37 -2.70
C ASP A 139 11.64 13.61 -3.51
N VAL A 140 10.47 14.20 -3.23
CA VAL A 140 10.02 15.45 -3.89
C VAL A 140 11.00 16.59 -3.62
N LYS A 141 11.49 16.71 -2.39
CA LYS A 141 12.51 17.72 -2.04
C LYS A 141 13.82 17.46 -2.78
N GLY A 142 14.24 16.21 -2.93
CA GLY A 142 15.41 15.81 -3.70
C GLY A 142 15.29 16.24 -5.16
N VAL A 143 14.15 15.96 -5.80
CA VAL A 143 13.86 16.39 -7.18
C VAL A 143 13.88 17.92 -7.29
N LEU A 144 13.20 18.64 -6.39
CA LEU A 144 13.17 20.10 -6.41
C LEU A 144 14.57 20.72 -6.24
N THR A 145 15.41 20.12 -5.39
CA THR A 145 16.80 20.57 -5.21
C THR A 145 17.63 20.30 -6.47
N ALA A 146 17.44 19.14 -7.12
CA ALA A 146 18.11 18.83 -8.39
C ALA A 146 17.65 19.75 -9.54
N VAL A 147 16.39 20.20 -9.54
CA VAL A 147 15.89 21.23 -10.48
C VAL A 147 16.56 22.58 -10.18
N ASP A 148 16.60 23.01 -8.92
CA ASP A 148 17.16 24.31 -8.50
C ASP A 148 18.67 24.39 -8.74
N GLU A 149 19.40 23.29 -8.54
CA GLU A 149 20.83 23.16 -8.84
C GLU A 149 21.12 23.00 -10.35
N GLY A 150 20.09 22.99 -11.20
CA GLY A 150 20.22 22.88 -12.65
C GLY A 150 20.74 21.51 -13.12
N LEU A 151 20.79 20.51 -12.26
CA LEU A 151 21.30 19.17 -12.58
C LEU A 151 20.37 18.40 -13.54
N LEU A 152 19.11 18.82 -13.65
CA LEU A 152 18.14 18.29 -14.62
C LEU A 152 18.10 19.06 -15.95
N ALA A 153 18.86 20.16 -16.07
CA ALA A 153 18.91 20.94 -17.30
C ALA A 153 19.62 20.20 -18.44
N ASP A 154 20.63 19.37 -18.15
CA ASP A 154 21.29 18.55 -19.17
C ASP A 154 20.45 17.34 -19.62
N GLU A 155 19.56 16.83 -18.76
CA GLU A 155 18.71 15.66 -19.06
C GLU A 155 17.40 16.03 -19.78
N TYR A 156 16.83 17.22 -19.48
CA TYR A 156 15.58 17.71 -20.10
C TYR A 156 15.76 18.92 -21.04
N GLY A 157 16.93 19.55 -21.08
CA GLY A 157 17.19 20.72 -21.93
C GLY A 157 17.06 20.43 -23.43
N GLY A 158 17.32 19.19 -23.86
CA GLY A 158 17.10 18.75 -25.24
C GLY A 158 15.64 18.46 -25.60
N MET A 159 14.72 18.48 -24.65
CA MET A 159 13.32 18.08 -24.84
C MET A 159 12.38 19.28 -25.11
N MET A 160 12.84 20.51 -24.82
CA MET A 160 12.14 21.74 -25.20
C MET A 160 12.49 22.24 -26.61
N ASP A 161 13.55 21.71 -27.23
CA ASP A 161 13.98 22.00 -28.61
C ASP A 161 13.45 20.98 -29.64
N VAL A 162 12.52 20.12 -29.24
CA VAL A 162 11.83 19.23 -30.18
C VAL A 162 10.76 20.06 -30.88
N GLU A 163 11.04 20.48 -32.12
CA GLU A 163 10.01 20.93 -33.07
C GLU A 163 8.79 20.01 -32.92
N GLU A 164 7.62 20.58 -32.59
CA GLU A 164 6.39 19.82 -32.45
C GLU A 164 6.27 18.85 -33.64
N PRO A 165 6.23 17.52 -33.43
CA PRO A 165 6.06 16.61 -34.53
C PRO A 165 4.69 16.91 -35.12
N GLU A 166 4.70 17.48 -36.33
CA GLU A 166 3.53 17.71 -37.15
C GLU A 166 2.75 16.40 -37.18
N TRP A 167 1.61 16.38 -36.50
CA TRP A 167 0.78 15.18 -36.41
C TRP A 167 0.33 14.86 -37.83
N ASP A 168 0.80 13.75 -38.39
CA ASP A 168 0.36 13.24 -39.69
C ASP A 168 -1.12 12.87 -39.58
N GLU A 169 -1.99 13.84 -39.88
CA GLU A 169 -3.42 13.67 -40.02
C GLU A 169 -3.65 12.76 -41.23
N GLY A 170 -3.56 11.44 -41.00
CA GLY A 170 -3.62 10.42 -42.04
C GLY A 170 -4.80 10.60 -43.00
N GLU A 171 -4.61 10.15 -44.25
CA GLU A 171 -5.54 10.40 -45.35
C GLU A 171 -6.92 9.74 -45.14
N PRO A 172 -8.03 10.45 -45.44
CA PRO A 172 -9.37 9.91 -45.30
C PRO A 172 -9.64 8.82 -46.36
N VAL A 173 -9.83 7.59 -45.90
CA VAL A 173 -10.28 6.48 -46.75
C VAL A 173 -11.81 6.52 -46.85
N GLU A 174 -12.33 6.81 -48.04
CA GLU A 174 -13.76 6.67 -48.31
C GLU A 174 -14.17 5.19 -48.26
N ARG A 175 -15.28 4.91 -47.57
CA ARG A 175 -15.85 3.56 -47.48
C ARG A 175 -16.64 3.27 -48.76
N GLU A 176 -16.26 2.21 -49.47
CA GLU A 176 -17.04 1.67 -50.58
C GLU A 176 -18.40 1.14 -50.08
N GLU A 177 -19.48 1.46 -50.82
CA GLU A 177 -20.88 1.08 -50.54
C GLU A 177 -21.16 -0.42 -50.66
#